data_AF-X1QMB3-F1
#
_entry.id   AF-X1QMB3-F1
#
_cell.length_a   1.000
_cell.length_b   1.000
_cell.length_c   1.000
_cell.angle_alpha   90.00
_cell.angle_beta   90.00
_cell.angle_gamma   90.00
#
_symmetry.space_group_name_H-M   'P 1'
#
loop_
_entity.id
_entity.type
_entity.pdbx_description
1 polymer ?
#
loop_
_entity_poly.entity_id
_entity_poly.type
_entity_poly.pdbx_seq_one_letter_code
_entity_poly.pdbx_strand_id
1 'polypeptide(L)'
;DQIAGVRNLYKKRIYDENQTRDRLARLNLPADQIDVLMQQWYYDKIEELDATWSTAQTLKFLKRGLISSDRARQELNLNGFTDERINIYLRDMKWTPPKE
;
A
#
# COMPACT_ATOMS: atom_id res chain seq x y z
N ASP A 1 -4.35 10.67 -22.08
CA ASP A 1 -4.20 9.42 -22.86
C ASP A 1 -5.19 8.37 -22.34
N GLN A 2 -5.85 7.60 -23.21
CA GLN A 2 -6.92 6.67 -22.82
C GLN A 2 -6.40 5.48 -21.99
N ILE A 3 -5.18 5.01 -22.27
CA ILE A 3 -4.51 3.94 -21.52
C ILE A 3 -4.33 4.34 -20.05
N ALA A 4 -3.90 5.58 -19.79
CA ALA A 4 -3.74 6.10 -18.42
C ALA A 4 -5.08 6.18 -17.67
N GLY A 5 -6.18 6.48 -18.39
CA GLY A 5 -7.52 6.45 -17.82
C GLY A 5 -7.94 5.04 -17.37
N VAL A 6 -7.70 4.03 -18.22
CA VAL A 6 -7.97 2.61 -17.90
C VAL A 6 -7.12 2.14 -16.72
N ARG A 7 -5.81 2.47 -16.69
CA ARG A 7 -4.92 2.19 -15.56
C ARG A 7 -5.47 2.73 -14.24
N ASN A 8 -5.89 3.99 -14.21
CA ASN A 8 -6.40 4.63 -13.00
C ASN A 8 -7.66 3.93 -12.46
N LEU A 9 -8.56 3.50 -13.33
CA LEU A 9 -9.77 2.76 -12.93
C LEU A 9 -9.42 1.37 -12.40
N TYR A 10 -8.44 0.69 -12.98
CA TYR A 10 -7.94 -0.60 -12.51
C TYR A 10 -7.26 -0.50 -11.13
N LYS A 11 -6.36 0.49 -10.93
CA LYS A 11 -5.69 0.74 -9.64
C LYS A 11 -6.70 1.02 -8.53
N LYS A 12 -7.76 1.78 -8.83
CA LYS A 12 -8.86 2.10 -7.90
C LYS A 12 -9.87 0.97 -7.69
N ARG A 13 -9.66 -0.22 -8.26
CA ARG A 13 -10.58 -1.38 -8.20
C ARG A 13 -11.98 -1.11 -8.79
N ILE A 14 -12.11 -0.07 -9.61
CA ILE A 14 -13.34 0.18 -10.38
C ILE A 14 -13.44 -0.84 -11.53
N TYR A 15 -12.29 -1.17 -12.12
CA TYR A 15 -12.18 -2.31 -13.02
C TYR A 15 -11.44 -3.46 -12.36
N ASP A 16 -11.96 -4.67 -12.56
CA ASP A 16 -11.21 -5.90 -12.35
C ASP A 16 -10.25 -6.19 -13.52
N GLU A 17 -9.49 -7.27 -13.39
CA GLU A 17 -8.48 -7.67 -14.36
C GLU A 17 -9.07 -7.97 -15.74
N ASN A 18 -10.21 -8.65 -15.81
CA ASN A 18 -10.87 -9.00 -17.08
C ASN A 18 -11.44 -7.74 -17.75
N GLN A 19 -12.15 -6.90 -16.98
CA GLN A 19 -12.68 -5.63 -17.45
C GLN A 19 -11.57 -4.70 -17.98
N THR A 20 -10.41 -4.69 -17.31
CA THR A 20 -9.27 -3.87 -17.72
C THR A 20 -8.69 -4.38 -19.03
N ARG A 21 -8.47 -5.70 -19.16
CA ARG A 21 -8.01 -6.32 -20.41
C ARG A 21 -8.97 -6.04 -21.57
N ASP A 22 -10.28 -6.19 -21.36
CA ASP A 22 -11.30 -5.91 -22.36
C ASP A 22 -11.26 -4.45 -22.84
N ARG A 23 -11.05 -3.50 -21.91
CA ARG A 23 -10.95 -2.08 -22.26
C ARG A 23 -9.70 -1.78 -23.06
N LEU A 24 -8.57 -2.40 -22.72
CA LEU A 24 -7.32 -2.25 -23.46
C LEU A 24 -7.41 -2.88 -24.86
N ALA A 25 -8.04 -4.06 -24.99
CA ALA A 25 -8.26 -4.72 -26.27
C ALA A 25 -9.08 -3.84 -27.24
N ARG A 26 -10.09 -3.11 -26.74
CA ARG A 26 -10.88 -2.15 -27.54
C ARG A 26 -10.10 -0.94 -28.03
N LEU A 27 -8.91 -0.70 -27.48
CA LEU A 27 -7.97 0.31 -27.99
C LEU A 27 -7.04 -0.26 -29.08
N ASN A 28 -7.32 -1.47 -29.58
CA ASN A 28 -6.49 -2.20 -30.54
C ASN A 28 -5.05 -2.45 -30.05
N LEU A 29 -4.88 -2.60 -28.73
CA LEU A 29 -3.60 -3.00 -28.16
C LEU A 29 -3.35 -4.51 -28.42
N PRO A 30 -2.15 -4.89 -28.88
CA PRO A 30 -1.73 -6.29 -28.95
C PRO A 30 -1.82 -7.01 -27.61
N ALA A 31 -2.14 -8.31 -27.63
CA ALA A 31 -2.36 -9.08 -26.41
C ALA A 31 -1.12 -9.14 -25.49
N ASP A 32 0.07 -9.29 -26.09
CA ASP A 32 1.35 -9.25 -25.40
C ASP A 32 1.60 -7.89 -24.72
N GLN A 33 1.25 -6.79 -25.38
CA GLN A 33 1.33 -5.46 -24.77
C GLN A 33 0.35 -5.31 -23.59
N ILE A 34 -0.86 -5.85 -23.70
CA ILE A 34 -1.84 -5.86 -22.62
C ILE A 34 -1.31 -6.64 -21.42
N ASP A 35 -0.71 -7.81 -21.63
CA ASP A 35 -0.16 -8.62 -20.54
C ASP A 35 0.98 -7.92 -19.82
N VAL A 36 1.89 -7.26 -20.55
CA VAL A 36 2.96 -6.44 -19.94
C VAL A 36 2.37 -5.31 -19.10
N LEU A 37 1.37 -4.59 -19.62
CA LEU A 37 0.71 -3.51 -18.88
C LEU A 37 0.01 -4.02 -17.61
N MET A 38 -0.71 -5.14 -17.72
CA MET A 38 -1.42 -5.73 -16.58
C MET A 38 -0.46 -6.22 -15.50
N GLN A 39 0.66 -6.83 -15.89
CA GLN A 39 1.70 -7.25 -14.95
C GLN A 39 2.32 -6.05 -14.24
N GLN A 40 2.70 -5.00 -14.97
CA GLN A 40 3.23 -3.78 -14.38
C GLN A 40 2.23 -3.15 -13.40
N TRP A 41 0.97 -3.00 -13.82
CA TRP A 41 -0.04 -2.33 -13.00
C TRP A 41 -0.49 -3.16 -11.81
N TYR A 42 -0.37 -4.49 -11.86
CA TYR A 42 -0.59 -5.34 -10.70
C TYR A 42 0.38 -4.97 -9.57
N TYR A 43 1.67 -4.78 -9.88
CA TYR A 43 2.67 -4.33 -8.90
C TYR A 43 2.42 -2.87 -8.48
N ASP A 44 2.16 -1.96 -9.42
CA ASP A 44 1.87 -0.55 -9.09
C ASP A 44 0.63 -0.38 -8.18
N LYS A 45 -0.39 -1.24 -8.38
CA LYS A 45 -1.62 -1.26 -7.60
C LYS A 45 -1.36 -1.74 -6.18
N ILE A 46 -0.45 -2.69 -6.00
CA ILE A 46 -0.03 -3.15 -4.67
C ILE A 46 0.69 -2.01 -3.95
N GLU A 47 1.66 -1.36 -4.60
CA GLU A 47 2.41 -0.23 -4.00
C GLU A 47 1.54 0.99 -3.68
N GLU A 48 0.59 1.37 -4.54
CA GLU A 48 -0.28 2.54 -4.28
C GLU A 48 -1.40 2.26 -3.27
N LEU A 49 -1.84 0.99 -3.13
CA LEU A 49 -2.79 0.59 -2.10
C LEU A 49 -2.13 0.40 -0.73
N ASP A 50 -0.82 0.19 -0.71
CA ASP A 50 0.05 0.43 0.45
C ASP A 50 0.39 1.92 0.56
N ALA A 51 -0.60 2.82 0.40
CA ALA A 51 -0.48 4.17 0.92
C ALA A 51 -0.32 4.06 2.44
N THR A 52 0.93 3.94 2.88
CA THR A 52 1.27 3.77 4.28
C THR A 52 0.81 4.98 5.04
N TRP A 53 0.37 4.75 6.27
CA TRP A 53 0.29 5.85 7.20
C TRP A 53 1.70 6.35 7.45
N SER A 54 1.87 7.68 7.55
CA SER A 54 3.13 8.23 8.06
C SER A 54 3.45 7.64 9.44
N THR A 55 4.73 7.59 9.80
CA THR A 55 5.17 7.12 11.13
C THR A 55 4.34 7.71 12.27
N ALA A 56 4.07 9.02 12.22
CA ALA A 56 3.27 9.71 13.22
C ALA A 56 1.81 9.21 13.27
N GLN A 57 1.18 8.97 12.12
CA GLN A 57 -0.17 8.43 12.06
C GLN A 57 -0.22 6.98 12.57
N THR A 58 0.73 6.13 12.16
CA THR A 58 0.85 4.74 12.61
C THR A 58 0.98 4.64 14.13
N LEU A 59 1.92 5.39 14.71
CA LEU A 59 2.12 5.43 16.16
C LEU A 59 0.90 6.01 16.89
N LYS A 60 0.26 7.04 16.34
CA LYS A 60 -0.97 7.62 16.91
C LYS A 60 -2.12 6.62 16.92
N PHE A 61 -2.31 5.85 15.85
CA PHE A 61 -3.37 4.84 15.76
C PHE A 61 -3.10 3.65 16.68
N LEU A 62 -1.85 3.20 16.78
CA LEU A 62 -1.46 2.17 17.72
C LEU A 62 -1.69 2.63 19.17
N LYS A 63 -1.31 3.87 19.53
CA LYS A 63 -1.52 4.43 20.89
C LYS A 63 -3.00 4.49 21.26
N ARG A 64 -3.86 4.73 20.27
CA ARG A 64 -5.32 4.78 20.42
C ARG A 64 -5.99 3.41 20.35
N GLY A 65 -5.25 2.33 20.10
CA GLY A 65 -5.79 0.98 19.93
C GLY A 65 -6.62 0.79 18.66
N LEU A 66 -6.46 1.67 17.66
CA LEU A 66 -7.19 1.58 16.38
C LEU A 66 -6.60 0.52 15.44
N ILE A 67 -5.34 0.14 15.66
CA ILE A 67 -4.62 -0.91 14.93
C ILE A 67 -3.83 -1.78 15.90
N SER A 68 -3.54 -3.02 15.48
CA SER A 68 -2.70 -3.95 16.26
C SER A 68 -1.22 -3.58 16.19
N SER A 69 -0.42 -4.12 17.11
CA SER A 69 1.05 -3.98 17.06
C SER A 69 1.65 -4.59 15.80
N ASP A 70 1.11 -5.71 15.31
CA ASP A 70 1.57 -6.35 14.06
C ASP A 70 1.27 -5.49 12.84
N ARG A 71 0.07 -4.87 12.81
CA ARG A 71 -0.26 -3.91 11.73
C ARG A 71 0.64 -2.69 11.79
N ALA A 72 0.92 -2.16 12.98
CA ALA A 72 1.86 -1.04 13.13
C ALA A 72 3.29 -1.41 12.69
N ARG A 73 3.75 -2.65 12.98
CA ARG A 73 5.04 -3.16 12.49
C ARG A 73 5.08 -3.23 10.97
N GLN A 74 4.01 -3.72 10.32
CA GLN A 74 3.90 -3.77 8.87
C GLN A 74 4.01 -2.36 8.25
N GLU A 75 3.24 -1.40 8.76
CA GLU A 75 3.27 -0.01 8.29
C GLU A 75 4.65 0.66 8.45
N LEU A 76 5.32 0.43 9.58
CA LEU A 76 6.67 0.95 9.79
C LEU A 76 7.70 0.26 8.89
N ASN A 77 7.55 -1.04 8.63
CA ASN A 77 8.41 -1.75 7.68
C ASN A 77 8.24 -1.21 6.26
N LEU A 78 6.99 -0.99 5.81
CA LEU A 78 6.67 -0.38 4.53
C LEU A 78 7.19 1.08 4.42
N ASN A 79 7.27 1.80 5.55
CA ASN A 79 7.92 3.11 5.64
C ASN A 79 9.47 3.05 5.67
N GLY A 80 10.07 1.86 5.52
CA GLY A 80 11.52 1.67 5.43
C GLY A 80 12.26 1.53 6.77
N PHE A 81 11.58 1.30 7.89
CA PHE A 81 12.24 1.08 9.17
C PHE A 81 12.72 -0.37 9.34
N THR A 82 13.91 -0.54 9.92
CA THR A 82 14.43 -1.84 10.35
C THR A 82 13.72 -2.35 11.59
N ASP A 83 13.77 -3.67 11.82
CA ASP A 83 13.16 -4.29 13.00
C ASP A 83 13.67 -3.70 14.33
N GLU A 84 14.95 -3.32 14.38
CA GLU A 84 15.54 -2.64 15.53
C GLU A 84 14.82 -1.32 15.83
N ARG A 85 14.67 -0.45 14.82
CA ARG A 85 14.01 0.86 14.98
C ARG A 85 12.54 0.70 15.31
N ILE A 86 11.85 -0.26 14.70
CA ILE A 86 10.47 -0.60 15.02
C ILE A 86 10.34 -1.03 16.49
N ASN A 87 11.23 -1.91 16.96
CA ASN A 87 11.23 -2.37 18.35
C ASN A 87 11.42 -1.22 19.35
N ILE A 88 12.25 -0.23 19.02
CA ILE A 88 12.43 0.98 19.86
C ILE A 88 11.12 1.75 19.97
N TYR A 89 10.45 2.06 18.85
CA TYR A 89 9.16 2.76 18.87
C TYR A 89 8.10 2.01 19.68
N LEU A 90 8.00 0.69 19.50
CA LEU A 90 7.01 -0.12 20.22
C LEU A 90 7.29 -0.22 21.72
N ARG A 91 8.57 -0.19 22.14
CA ARG A 91 8.95 -0.15 23.56
C ARG A 91 8.66 1.21 24.19
N ASP A 92 9.01 2.30 23.50
CA ASP A 92 8.75 3.67 23.94
C ASP A 92 7.27 3.90 24.24
N MET A 93 6.38 3.36 23.40
CA MET A 93 4.92 3.47 23.61
C MET A 93 4.41 2.80 24.89
N LYS A 94 5.13 1.81 25.43
CA LYS A 94 4.80 1.12 26.67
C LYS A 94 5.58 1.67 27.86
N TRP A 95 6.54 2.56 27.62
CA TRP A 95 7.40 3.08 28.66
C TRP A 95 6.62 4.09 29.52
N THR A 96 6.68 3.89 30.83
CA THR A 96 6.18 4.84 31.83
C THR A 96 7.37 5.35 32.64
N PRO A 97 7.51 6.68 32.82
CA PRO A 97 8.58 7.21 33.65
C PRO A 97 8.46 6.69 35.09
N PRO A 98 9.60 6.43 35.77
CA PRO A 98 9.58 6.13 37.20
C PRO A 98 8.88 7.26 37.96
N LYS A 99 8.08 6.90 38.98
CA LYS A 99 7.58 7.90 39.92
C LYS A 99 8.74 8.36 40.80
N GLU A 100 8.94 9.67 40.88
CA GLU A 100 9.86 10.34 41.81
C GLU A 100 9.46 10.09 43.27
#